data_AF-A0A2T9Z9L3-F1
#
_entry.id   AF-A0A2T9Z9L3-F1
#
_cell.length_a   1.000
_cell.length_b   1.000
_cell.length_c   1.000
_cell.angle_alpha   90.00
_cell.angle_beta   90.00
_cell.angle_gamma   90.00
#
_symmetry.space_group_name_H-M   'P 1'
#
loop_
_entity.id
_entity.type
_entity.pdbx_description
1 polymer ?
#
loop_
_entity_poly.entity_id
_entity_poly.type
_entity_poly.pdbx_seq_one_letter_code
_entity_poly.pdbx_strand_id
1 'polypeptide(L)'
;MNACADLKQKYGSVSNYIKQQTAQLFEASPNKPTFLLRLNDFPYALENDITHYIVWSAVPLDSGSTPSDQVVRFIRDTIGFHAEFLWLVNPPHLRSVPSVYHGHLFVKCPS
;
A
#
# COMPACT_ATOMS: atom_id res chain seq x y z
N MET A 1 -1.48 9.21 -22.25
CA MET A 1 -0.68 8.00 -22.01
C MET A 1 -1.56 6.99 -21.31
N ASN A 2 -1.69 5.78 -21.85
CA ASN A 2 -2.57 4.77 -21.27
C ASN A 2 -1.71 3.92 -20.32
N ALA A 3 -1.63 4.33 -19.05
CA ALA A 3 -0.68 3.78 -18.07
C ALA A 3 -0.71 2.24 -17.99
N CYS A 4 -1.89 1.62 -18.14
CA CYS A 4 -2.03 0.17 -18.19
C CYS A 4 -1.37 -0.48 -19.42
N ALA A 5 -1.43 0.16 -20.59
CA ALA A 5 -0.81 -0.34 -21.82
C ALA A 5 0.72 -0.27 -21.72
N ASP A 6 1.24 0.85 -21.19
CA ASP A 6 2.67 1.07 -21.01
C ASP A 6 3.26 0.09 -19.98
N LEU A 7 2.54 -0.16 -18.88
CA LEU A 7 2.93 -1.16 -17.88
C LEU A 7 2.90 -2.59 -18.42
N LYS A 8 1.89 -2.93 -19.23
CA LYS A 8 1.83 -4.25 -19.87
C LYS A 8 2.99 -4.46 -20.84
N GLN A 9 3.36 -3.43 -21.61
CA GLN A 9 4.50 -3.49 -22.52
C GLN A 9 5.83 -3.65 -21.77
N LYS A 10 6.02 -2.93 -20.66
CA LYS A 10 7.29 -2.92 -19.92
C LYS A 10 7.47 -4.09 -18.95
N TYR A 11 6.41 -4.49 -18.25
CA TYR A 11 6.45 -5.47 -17.16
C TYR A 11 5.69 -6.76 -17.47
N GLY A 12 4.96 -6.82 -18.59
CA GLY A 12 4.12 -7.96 -18.98
C GLY A 12 2.77 -8.03 -18.25
N SER A 13 2.70 -7.58 -16.99
CA SER A 13 1.47 -7.47 -16.21
C SER A 13 1.60 -6.45 -15.07
N VAL A 14 0.46 -5.97 -14.56
CA VAL A 14 0.41 -5.12 -13.35
C VAL A 14 0.97 -5.87 -12.13
N SER A 15 0.71 -7.18 -12.02
CA SER A 15 1.24 -8.00 -10.92
C SER A 15 2.77 -8.07 -10.94
N ASN A 16 3.39 -8.17 -12.13
CA ASN A 16 4.85 -8.14 -12.25
C ASN A 16 5.43 -6.77 -11.92
N TYR A 17 4.76 -5.70 -12.37
CA TYR A 17 5.12 -4.33 -12.01
C TYR A 17 5.13 -4.17 -10.48
N ILE A 18 4.03 -4.55 -9.80
CA ILE A 18 3.94 -4.47 -8.33
C ILE A 18 5.06 -5.26 -7.65
N LYS A 19 5.31 -6.51 -8.07
CA LYS A 19 6.38 -7.33 -7.49
C LYS A 19 7.76 -6.68 -7.62
N GLN A 20 8.11 -6.20 -8.82
CA GLN A 20 9.40 -5.59 -9.07
C GLN A 20 9.54 -4.26 -8.34
N GLN A 21 8.51 -3.41 -8.39
CA GLN A 21 8.51 -2.10 -7.75
C GLN A 21 8.63 -2.24 -6.24
N THR A 22 7.85 -3.11 -5.61
CA THR A 22 7.91 -3.32 -4.16
C THR A 22 9.27 -3.89 -3.73
N ALA A 23 9.82 -4.87 -4.46
CA ALA A 23 11.15 -5.40 -4.17
C ALA A 23 12.24 -4.32 -4.25
N GLN A 24 12.22 -3.49 -5.31
CA GLN A 24 13.15 -2.38 -5.47
C GLN A 24 13.06 -1.36 -4.32
N LEU A 25 11.85 -1.07 -3.84
CA LEU A 25 11.64 -0.13 -2.73
C LEU A 25 12.26 -0.64 -1.42
N PHE A 26 12.11 -1.94 -1.11
CA PHE A 26 12.72 -2.52 0.07
C PHE A 26 14.25 -2.61 -0.03
N GLU A 27 14.79 -2.99 -1.19
CA GLU A 27 16.25 -3.08 -1.40
C GLU A 27 16.93 -1.71 -1.42
N ALA A 28 16.27 -0.67 -1.93
CA ALA A 28 16.82 0.69 -1.95
C ALA A 28 16.79 1.38 -0.56
N SER A 29 16.10 0.80 0.42
CA SER A 29 15.94 1.41 1.73
C SER A 29 17.12 1.05 2.64
N PRO A 30 17.87 2.04 3.18
CA PRO A 30 19.15 1.81 3.84
C PRO A 30 19.11 0.92 5.09
N ASN A 31 17.92 0.71 5.67
CA ASN A 31 17.73 -0.10 6.88
C ASN A 31 16.78 -1.30 6.68
N LYS A 32 16.41 -1.64 5.43
CA LYS A 32 15.41 -2.70 5.13
C LYS A 32 14.19 -2.63 6.05
N PRO A 33 13.40 -1.55 5.99
CA PRO A 33 12.32 -1.31 6.94
C PRO A 33 11.28 -2.41 6.86
N THR A 34 10.55 -2.63 7.95
CA THR A 34 9.42 -3.56 7.96
C THR A 34 8.26 -3.06 7.10
N PHE A 35 8.02 -1.75 7.10
CA PHE A 35 6.90 -1.12 6.40
C PHE A 35 7.37 0.03 5.50
N LEU A 36 6.68 0.22 4.37
CA LEU A 36 6.88 1.35 3.47
C LEU A 36 5.53 1.92 3.03
N LEU A 37 5.38 3.23 3.13
CA LEU A 37 4.16 3.93 2.73
C LEU A 37 4.33 4.52 1.31
N ARG A 38 3.33 4.31 0.44
CA ARG A 38 3.28 4.90 -0.91
C ARG A 38 1.87 5.32 -1.27
N LEU A 39 1.73 6.31 -2.15
CA LEU A 39 0.45 6.58 -2.79
C LEU A 39 0.06 5.38 -3.66
N ASN A 40 -1.23 5.03 -3.70
CA ASN A 40 -1.70 3.97 -4.57
C ASN A 40 -1.67 4.47 -6.03
N ASP A 41 -0.97 3.75 -6.91
CA ASP A 41 -0.91 4.03 -8.35
C ASP A 41 -2.29 3.85 -9.04
N PHE A 42 -3.16 3.05 -8.43
CA PHE A 42 -4.51 2.72 -8.92
C PHE A 42 -5.54 2.91 -7.80
N PRO A 43 -5.81 4.17 -7.39
CA PRO A 43 -6.72 4.43 -6.29
C PRO A 43 -8.15 4.05 -6.67
N TYR A 44 -8.94 3.69 -5.65
CA TYR A 44 -10.39 3.54 -5.79
C TYR A 44 -11.03 4.89 -6.11
N ALA A 45 -12.23 4.86 -6.69
CA ALA A 45 -13.06 6.05 -6.81
C ALA A 45 -13.53 6.45 -5.39
N LEU A 46 -12.89 7.46 -4.82
CA LEU A 46 -13.13 7.96 -3.47
C LEU A 46 -13.54 9.43 -3.52
N GLU A 47 -14.04 9.94 -2.39
CA GLU A 47 -14.25 11.37 -2.20
C GLU A 47 -12.93 12.16 -2.29
N ASN A 48 -13.00 13.42 -2.71
CA ASN A 48 -11.80 14.23 -3.03
C ASN A 48 -10.91 14.53 -1.81
N ASP A 49 -11.44 14.39 -0.60
CA ASP A 49 -10.75 14.59 0.67
C ASP A 49 -10.13 13.30 1.23
N ILE A 50 -10.21 12.18 0.50
CA ILE A 50 -9.64 10.89 0.92
C ILE A 50 -8.43 10.54 0.04
N THR A 51 -7.26 10.43 0.67
CA THR A 51 -6.05 9.94 0.01
C THR A 51 -5.88 8.44 0.23
N HIS A 52 -5.71 7.68 -0.86
CA HIS A 52 -5.50 6.23 -0.82
C HIS A 52 -4.01 5.89 -0.90
N TYR A 53 -3.45 5.45 0.22
CA TYR A 53 -2.10 4.91 0.33
C TYR A 53 -2.08 3.39 0.38
N ILE A 54 -0.93 2.83 0.02
CA ILE A 54 -0.56 1.45 0.28
C ILE A 54 0.55 1.42 1.32
N VAL A 55 0.36 0.63 2.37
CA VAL A 55 1.43 0.23 3.29
C VAL A 55 1.94 -1.13 2.83
N TRP A 56 3.11 -1.15 2.20
CA TRP A 56 3.84 -2.37 1.87
C TRP A 56 4.48 -2.93 3.13
N SER A 57 4.50 -4.26 3.26
CA SER A 57 5.07 -4.95 4.42
C SER A 57 6.05 -6.05 3.99
N ALA A 58 7.19 -6.12 4.67
CA ALA A 58 8.15 -7.21 4.52
C ALA A 58 7.66 -8.51 5.20
N VAL A 59 6.71 -8.39 6.14
CA VAL A 59 6.10 -9.51 6.87
C VAL A 59 4.61 -9.65 6.55
N PRO A 60 4.01 -10.85 6.71
CA PRO A 60 2.58 -11.02 6.52
C PRO A 60 1.74 -10.06 7.36
N LEU A 61 0.62 -9.61 6.81
CA LEU A 61 -0.40 -8.83 7.50
C LEU A 61 -1.68 -9.65 7.63
N ASP A 62 -2.33 -9.54 8.79
CA ASP A 62 -3.63 -10.14 9.04
C ASP A 62 -4.69 -9.50 8.13
N SER A 63 -5.56 -10.32 7.56
CA SER A 63 -6.68 -9.82 6.75
C SER A 63 -7.74 -9.16 7.62
N GLY A 64 -8.40 -8.14 7.08
CA GLY A 64 -9.49 -7.43 7.75
C GLY A 64 -9.19 -5.94 7.94
N SER A 65 -9.96 -5.31 8.83
CA SER A 65 -9.96 -3.86 9.04
C SER A 65 -9.24 -3.41 10.32
N THR A 66 -8.62 -4.34 11.06
CA THR A 66 -7.91 -4.04 12.31
C THR A 66 -6.40 -4.11 12.07
N PRO A 67 -5.68 -2.98 12.04
CA PRO A 67 -4.22 -2.98 11.96
C PRO A 67 -3.61 -3.47 13.28
N SER A 68 -2.42 -4.08 13.22
CA SER A 68 -1.65 -4.40 14.42
C SER A 68 -1.05 -3.15 15.06
N ASP A 69 -0.66 -3.22 16.34
CA ASP A 69 -0.05 -2.10 17.06
C ASP A 69 1.23 -1.57 16.40
N GLN A 70 1.97 -2.43 15.70
CA GLN A 70 3.17 -2.02 14.96
C GLN A 70 2.80 -1.18 13.72
N VAL A 71 1.74 -1.59 13.01
CA VAL A 71 1.22 -0.85 11.85
C VAL A 71 0.62 0.47 12.31
N VAL A 72 -0.14 0.49 13.41
CA VAL A 72 -0.69 1.74 13.97
C VAL A 72 0.43 2.71 14.33
N ARG A 73 1.47 2.27 15.04
CA ARG A 73 2.64 3.11 15.36
C ARG A 73 3.29 3.66 14.10
N PHE A 74 3.59 2.80 13.12
CA PHE A 74 4.15 3.21 11.84
C PHE A 74 3.30 4.27 11.13
N ILE A 75 1.98 4.09 11.05
CA ILE A 75 1.07 5.06 10.41
C ILE A 75 1.11 6.40 11.15
N ARG A 76 1.03 6.39 12.48
CA ARG A 76 1.03 7.61 13.31
C ARG A 76 2.33 8.37 13.20
N ASP A 77 3.46 7.67 13.17
CA ASP A 77 4.79 8.27 13.02
C ASP A 77 5.00 8.84 11.60
N THR A 78 4.34 8.27 10.59
CA THR A 78 4.52 8.67 9.17
C THR A 78 3.55 9.75 8.71
N ILE A 79 2.27 9.63 9.05
CA ILE A 79 1.19 10.52 8.60
C ILE A 79 0.84 11.59 9.64
N GLY A 80 1.14 11.32 10.92
CA GLY A 80 0.86 12.23 12.03
C GLY A 80 -0.11 11.63 13.05
N PHE A 81 0.10 12.00 14.32
CA PHE A 81 -0.61 11.41 15.45
C PHE A 81 -2.13 11.65 15.42
N HIS A 82 -2.58 12.76 14.83
CA HIS A 82 -4.00 13.14 14.79
C HIS A 82 -4.73 12.73 13.51
N ALA A 83 -4.08 11.99 12.60
CA ALA A 83 -4.69 11.62 11.33
C ALA A 83 -5.89 10.68 11.53
N GLU A 84 -7.00 10.96 10.86
CA GLU A 84 -8.12 10.04 10.75
C GLU A 84 -7.88 9.11 9.56
N PHE A 85 -7.97 7.80 9.80
CA PHE A 85 -7.72 6.81 8.76
C PHE A 85 -8.62 5.58 8.88
N LEU A 86 -8.84 4.94 7.74
CA LEU A 86 -9.40 3.60 7.60
C LEU A 86 -8.32 2.65 7.08
N TRP A 87 -8.29 1.43 7.62
CA TRP A 87 -7.36 0.37 7.25
C TRP A 87 -8.09 -0.83 6.66
N LEU A 88 -7.51 -1.46 5.64
CA LEU A 88 -8.03 -2.69 5.07
C LEU A 88 -6.91 -3.57 4.50
N VAL A 89 -6.85 -4.83 4.90
CA VAL A 89 -6.10 -5.87 4.20
C VAL A 89 -7.09 -6.84 3.57
N ASN A 90 -7.00 -7.01 2.25
CA ASN A 90 -7.91 -7.89 1.51
C ASN A 90 -7.81 -9.35 2.03
N PRO A 91 -8.94 -10.06 2.14
CA PRO A 91 -8.93 -11.48 2.49
C PRO A 91 -8.17 -12.27 1.40
N PRO A 92 -7.56 -13.42 1.74
CA PRO A 92 -6.65 -14.14 0.84
C PRO A 92 -7.21 -14.40 -0.57
N HIS A 93 -8.50 -14.71 -0.68
CA HIS A 93 -9.17 -15.00 -1.96
C HIS A 93 -9.43 -13.77 -2.84
N LEU A 94 -9.27 -12.54 -2.32
CA LEU A 94 -9.40 -11.28 -3.07
C LEU A 94 -8.03 -10.60 -3.32
N ARG A 95 -6.93 -11.21 -2.88
CA ARG A 95 -5.58 -10.63 -3.09
C ARG A 95 -5.15 -10.81 -4.54
N SER A 96 -4.87 -9.69 -5.21
CA SER A 96 -4.37 -9.72 -6.59
C SER A 96 -2.93 -10.22 -6.71
N VAL A 97 -2.08 -9.95 -5.71
CA VAL A 97 -0.66 -10.36 -5.69
C VAL A 97 -0.31 -11.02 -4.35
N PRO A 98 -0.55 -12.34 -4.17
CA PRO A 98 -0.41 -13.01 -2.87
C PRO A 98 1.01 -13.00 -2.28
N SER A 99 2.04 -12.89 -3.13
CA SER A 99 3.44 -12.88 -2.72
C SER A 99 3.93 -11.52 -2.21
N VAL A 100 3.07 -10.50 -2.17
CA VAL A 100 3.41 -9.14 -1.74
C VAL A 100 2.42 -8.71 -0.67
N TYR A 101 2.90 -8.51 0.57
CA TYR A 101 2.05 -8.13 1.68
C TYR A 101 1.80 -6.63 1.67
N HIS A 102 0.53 -6.25 1.76
CA HIS A 102 0.12 -4.85 1.76
C HIS A 102 -1.22 -4.67 2.47
N GLY A 103 -1.39 -3.49 3.05
CA GLY A 103 -2.70 -2.98 3.46
C GLY A 103 -3.00 -1.66 2.79
N HIS A 104 -4.28 -1.46 2.54
CA HIS A 104 -4.86 -0.22 2.06
C HIS A 104 -5.07 0.72 3.25
N LEU A 105 -4.57 1.93 3.11
CA LEU A 105 -4.71 3.00 4.10
C LEU A 105 -5.42 4.17 3.44
N PHE A 106 -6.60 4.50 3.94
CA PHE A 106 -7.39 5.64 3.47
C PHE A 106 -7.29 6.73 4.53
N VAL A 107 -6.70 7.87 4.20
CA VAL A 107 -6.51 8.98 5.14
C VAL A 107 -7.43 10.11 4.73
N LYS A 108 -8.21 10.62 5.68
CA LYS A 108 -9.02 11.82 5.48
C LYS A 108 -8.14 13.05 5.66
N CYS A 109 -7.98 13.84 4.61
CA CYS A 109 -7.28 15.11 4.66
C CYS A 109 -8.25 16.19 5.15
N PRO A 110 -7.89 17.01 6.15
CA PRO A 110 -8.71 18.17 6.52
C PRO A 110 -8.87 19.09 5.31
N SER A 111 -10.12 19.47 5.02
CA SER A 111 -10.47 20.49 4.02
C SER A 111 -10.08 21.88 4.48
#